data_AF-A0A8S0R5P7-F1
#
_entry.id   AF-A0A8S0R5P7-F1
#
_cell.length_a   1.000
_cell.length_b   1.000
_cell.length_c   1.000
_cell.angle_alpha   90.00
_cell.angle_beta   90.00
_cell.angle_gamma   90.00
#
_symmetry.space_group_name_H-M   'P 1'
#
loop_
_entity.id
_entity.type
_entity.pdbx_description
1 polymer ?
#
loop_
_entity_poly.entity_id
_entity_poly.type
_entity_poly.pdbx_seq_one_letter_code
_entity_poly.pdbx_strand_id
1 'polypeptide(L)'
;MVRTVKRELIDTRGNSTRSTRTSAHEIHEASGANENCDSVGAEDNNIQRRVLRSKYLTVKNRISDEKDCISNVDSDKFKSIIEEVDSLHQLVTKPREQVADAEALFDITNTLVTSVKAYTNEGVTPSDFVTCLLRDFGQQ
;
A
#
# COMPACT_ATOMS: atom_id res chain seq x y z
N MET A 1 -15.91 55.42 -23.86
CA MET A 1 -16.54 54.22 -23.29
C MET A 1 -15.44 53.36 -22.69
N VAL A 2 -15.26 53.48 -21.37
CA VAL A 2 -14.07 53.04 -20.62
C VAL A 2 -14.22 51.56 -20.24
N ARG A 3 -13.20 50.75 -20.55
CA ARG A 3 -13.12 49.34 -20.14
C ARG A 3 -12.51 49.27 -18.74
N THR A 4 -13.25 48.74 -17.78
CA THR A 4 -12.76 48.52 -16.41
C THR A 4 -12.13 47.14 -16.31
N VAL A 5 -10.81 47.08 -16.10
CA VAL A 5 -10.06 45.85 -15.81
C VAL A 5 -10.07 45.63 -14.30
N LYS A 6 -10.61 44.50 -13.85
CA LYS A 6 -10.64 44.11 -12.43
C LYS A 6 -9.29 43.47 -12.08
N ARG A 7 -8.45 44.18 -11.33
CA ARG A 7 -7.24 43.63 -10.70
C ARG A 7 -7.64 42.86 -9.44
N GLU A 8 -7.24 41.61 -9.33
CA GLU A 8 -7.41 40.79 -8.13
C GLU A 8 -6.17 40.98 -7.23
N LEU A 9 -6.40 41.35 -5.96
CA LEU A 9 -5.37 41.43 -4.93
C LEU A 9 -5.21 40.06 -4.29
N ILE A 10 -4.01 39.51 -4.35
CA ILE A 10 -3.59 38.35 -3.57
C ILE A 10 -3.34 38.85 -2.14
N ASP A 11 -4.11 38.34 -1.17
CA ASP A 11 -3.81 38.53 0.26
C ASP A 11 -3.55 37.17 0.92
N THR A 12 -2.27 36.97 1.24
CA THR A 12 -1.76 35.92 2.13
C THR A 12 -1.88 36.38 3.58
N ARG A 13 -2.78 35.77 4.36
CA ARG A 13 -2.55 35.51 5.79
C ARG A 13 -3.60 34.58 6.38
N GLY A 14 -3.13 33.60 7.14
CA GLY A 14 -3.91 32.51 7.69
C GLY A 14 -4.94 32.95 8.73
N ASN A 15 -5.95 32.10 8.90
CA ASN A 15 -6.89 32.21 10.01
C ASN A 15 -7.12 30.82 10.62
N SER A 16 -6.38 30.57 11.70
CA SER A 16 -6.77 29.64 12.75
C SER A 16 -7.81 30.30 13.65
N THR A 17 -8.69 29.47 14.21
CA THR A 17 -9.74 29.76 15.19
C THR A 17 -11.06 30.36 14.67
N ARG A 18 -12.11 29.52 14.68
CA ARG A 18 -13.45 29.97 15.06
C ARG A 18 -14.16 28.91 15.89
N SER A 19 -14.50 29.37 17.09
CA SER A 19 -15.15 28.68 18.18
C SER A 19 -16.67 28.60 18.01
N THR A 20 -17.24 27.73 18.86
CA THR A 20 -18.61 27.60 19.39
C THR A 20 -19.77 27.16 18.49
N ARG A 21 -20.33 25.98 18.81
CA ARG A 21 -21.76 25.82 19.11
C ARG A 21 -21.94 24.91 20.33
N THR A 22 -22.54 25.49 21.36
CA THR A 22 -23.12 24.86 22.55
C THR A 22 -24.38 24.08 22.16
N SER A 23 -24.63 22.93 22.79
CA SER A 23 -25.97 22.33 22.87
C SER A 23 -26.15 21.67 24.24
N ALA A 24 -27.29 21.94 24.85
CA ALA A 24 -27.56 21.84 26.27
C ALA A 24 -27.69 20.41 26.78
N HIS A 25 -27.26 20.22 28.02
CA HIS A 25 -27.54 19.07 28.88
C HIS A 25 -29.01 19.15 29.32
N GLU A 26 -29.83 18.19 28.91
CA GLU A 26 -31.08 17.86 29.58
C GLU A 26 -31.07 16.38 29.92
N ILE A 27 -31.16 16.10 31.23
CA ILE A 27 -31.29 14.77 31.81
C ILE A 27 -32.77 14.44 31.81
N HIS A 28 -33.16 13.40 31.08
CA HIS A 28 -34.42 12.71 31.30
C HIS A 28 -34.14 11.21 31.41
N GLU A 29 -34.33 10.70 32.63
CA GLU A 29 -34.39 9.27 32.92
C GLU A 29 -35.57 8.64 32.17
N ALA A 30 -35.28 7.61 31.39
CA ALA A 30 -36.24 6.58 31.04
C ALA A 30 -35.52 5.22 31.11
N SER A 31 -35.86 4.49 32.17
CA SER A 31 -35.56 3.07 32.34
C SER A 31 -36.04 2.29 31.12
N GLY A 32 -35.11 1.56 30.50
CA GLY A 32 -35.34 0.68 29.38
C GLY A 32 -34.08 -0.15 29.17
N ALA A 33 -33.89 -1.16 30.01
CA ALA A 33 -32.89 -2.19 29.80
C ALA A 33 -33.18 -2.85 28.45
N ASN A 34 -32.43 -2.46 27.42
CA ASN A 34 -32.46 -3.10 26.12
C ASN A 34 -31.02 -3.43 25.72
N GLU A 35 -30.86 -4.67 25.28
CA GLU A 35 -29.64 -5.46 25.23
C GLU A 35 -28.53 -4.79 24.39
N ASN A 36 -27.44 -4.35 25.04
CA ASN A 36 -26.31 -3.66 24.39
C ASN A 36 -25.17 -4.62 23.99
N CYS A 37 -25.45 -5.91 23.74
CA CYS A 37 -24.38 -6.88 23.41
C CYS A 37 -23.92 -6.81 21.95
N ASP A 38 -24.75 -6.31 21.02
CA ASP A 38 -24.43 -6.27 19.58
C ASP A 38 -23.44 -5.16 19.18
N SER A 39 -23.34 -4.09 19.97
CA SER A 39 -22.45 -2.95 19.67
C SER A 39 -20.97 -3.32 19.79
N VAL A 40 -20.62 -4.16 20.78
CA VAL A 40 -19.23 -4.57 21.04
C VAL A 40 -18.67 -5.41 19.89
N GLY A 41 -19.48 -6.28 19.29
CA GLY A 41 -19.05 -7.12 18.17
C GLY A 41 -18.79 -6.32 16.89
N ALA A 42 -19.56 -5.27 16.63
CA ALA A 42 -19.35 -4.42 15.46
C ALA A 42 -18.05 -3.60 15.57
N GLU A 43 -17.75 -3.06 16.75
CA GLU A 43 -16.51 -2.31 16.99
C GLU A 43 -15.27 -3.20 16.87
N ASP A 44 -15.29 -4.41 17.44
CA ASP A 44 -14.17 -5.36 17.32
C ASP A 44 -13.90 -5.73 15.85
N ASN A 45 -14.94 -6.00 15.07
CA ASN A 45 -14.82 -6.25 13.63
C ASN A 45 -14.23 -5.04 12.87
N ASN A 46 -14.54 -3.81 13.27
CA ASN A 46 -13.95 -2.61 12.67
C ASN A 46 -12.45 -2.49 13.00
N ILE A 47 -12.08 -2.79 14.24
CA ILE A 47 -10.69 -2.79 14.70
C ILE A 47 -9.90 -3.85 13.95
N GLN A 48 -10.39 -5.09 13.87
CA GLN A 48 -9.75 -6.18 13.12
C GLN A 48 -9.53 -5.82 11.65
N ARG A 49 -10.51 -5.18 11.00
CA ARG A 49 -10.37 -4.67 9.63
C ARG A 49 -9.33 -3.56 9.50
N ARG A 50 -9.20 -2.67 10.49
CA ARG A 50 -8.13 -1.66 10.50
C ARG A 50 -6.76 -2.31 10.68
N VAL A 51 -6.66 -3.30 11.56
CA VAL A 51 -5.43 -4.07 11.78
C VAL A 51 -5.02 -4.80 10.51
N LEU A 52 -5.94 -5.47 9.82
CA LEU A 52 -5.67 -6.16 8.56
C LEU A 52 -5.08 -5.20 7.50
N ARG A 53 -5.68 -4.01 7.33
CA ARG A 53 -5.14 -2.99 6.43
C ARG A 53 -3.76 -2.49 6.87
N SER A 54 -3.51 -2.38 8.17
CA SER A 54 -2.18 -2.02 8.69
C SER A 54 -1.14 -3.11 8.37
N LYS A 55 -1.51 -4.39 8.41
CA LYS A 55 -0.61 -5.49 8.04
C LYS A 55 -0.24 -5.43 6.55
N TYR A 56 -1.21 -5.19 5.66
CA TYR A 56 -0.92 -4.96 4.24
C TYR A 56 0.01 -3.75 4.01
N LEU A 57 -0.13 -2.68 4.81
CA LEU A 57 0.80 -1.55 4.76
C LEU A 57 2.23 -1.98 5.16
N THR A 58 2.37 -2.83 6.17
CA THR A 58 3.68 -3.40 6.56
C THR A 58 4.27 -4.24 5.44
N VAL A 59 3.47 -5.10 4.80
CA VAL A 59 3.91 -5.89 3.63
C VAL A 59 4.40 -4.98 2.51
N LYS A 60 3.67 -3.89 2.21
CA LYS A 60 4.07 -2.93 1.18
C LYS A 60 5.41 -2.27 1.47
N ASN A 61 5.64 -1.84 2.71
CA ASN A 61 6.94 -1.29 3.12
C ASN A 61 8.04 -2.33 2.97
N ARG A 62 7.78 -3.57 3.40
CA ARG A 62 8.72 -4.69 3.28
C ARG A 62 9.09 -4.99 1.82
N ILE A 63 8.13 -4.94 0.89
CA ILE A 63 8.39 -5.10 -0.54
C ILE A 63 9.34 -4.01 -1.05
N SER A 64 9.12 -2.76 -0.63
CA SER A 64 9.98 -1.63 -1.00
C SER A 64 11.40 -1.76 -0.46
N ASP A 65 11.53 -2.16 0.81
CA ASP A 65 12.81 -2.26 1.51
C ASP A 65 13.65 -3.46 1.04
N GLU A 66 12.99 -4.58 0.72
CA GLU A 66 13.65 -5.85 0.36
C GLU A 66 13.65 -6.12 -1.16
N LYS A 67 13.36 -5.09 -1.99
CA LYS A 67 13.14 -5.24 -3.45
C LYS A 67 14.25 -6.01 -4.19
N ASP A 68 15.50 -5.81 -3.81
CA ASP A 68 16.67 -6.43 -4.47
C ASP A 68 16.87 -7.89 -4.02
N CYS A 69 16.35 -8.24 -2.84
CA CYS A 69 16.35 -9.62 -2.36
C CYS A 69 15.17 -10.41 -2.95
N ILE A 70 14.03 -9.77 -3.20
CA ILE A 70 12.84 -10.40 -3.80
C ILE A 70 13.15 -10.97 -5.18
N SER A 71 14.01 -10.31 -5.95
CA SER A 71 14.42 -10.77 -7.28
C SER A 71 15.56 -11.78 -7.30
N ASN A 72 16.20 -12.04 -6.15
CA ASN A 72 17.30 -12.97 -6.06
C ASN A 72 16.79 -14.41 -5.96
N VAL A 73 17.23 -15.27 -6.89
CA VAL A 73 16.83 -16.69 -6.98
C VAL A 73 17.27 -17.49 -5.74
N ASP A 74 18.36 -17.10 -5.09
CA ASP A 74 18.86 -17.77 -3.88
C ASP A 74 18.17 -17.27 -2.60
N SER A 75 17.25 -16.31 -2.70
CA SER A 75 16.57 -15.71 -1.56
C SER A 75 15.17 -16.26 -1.35
N ASP A 76 14.84 -16.63 -0.11
CA ASP A 76 13.48 -17.00 0.29
C ASP A 76 12.55 -15.78 0.48
N LYS A 77 13.00 -14.56 0.18
CA LYS A 77 12.22 -13.33 0.48
C LYS A 77 10.93 -13.23 -0.32
N PHE A 78 10.96 -13.55 -1.62
CA PHE A 78 9.74 -13.62 -2.42
C PHE A 78 8.74 -14.60 -1.81
N LYS A 79 9.20 -15.82 -1.48
CA LYS A 79 8.37 -16.87 -0.88
C LYS A 79 7.77 -16.42 0.45
N SER A 80 8.58 -15.85 1.34
CA SER A 80 8.11 -15.38 2.64
C SER A 80 7.06 -14.27 2.53
N ILE A 81 7.22 -13.34 1.58
CA ILE A 81 6.28 -12.24 1.37
C ILE A 81 4.97 -12.75 0.76
N ILE A 82 5.03 -13.63 -0.25
CA ILE A 82 3.81 -14.15 -0.89
C ILE A 82 3.02 -15.06 0.05
N GLU A 83 3.68 -15.84 0.90
CA GLU A 83 3.02 -16.61 1.97
C GLU A 83 2.38 -15.70 3.02
N GLU A 84 3.01 -14.58 3.37
CA GLU A 84 2.41 -13.57 4.25
C GLU A 84 1.15 -12.97 3.61
N VAL A 85 1.22 -12.57 2.34
CA VAL A 85 0.04 -12.07 1.59
C VAL A 85 -1.08 -13.10 1.55
N ASP A 86 -0.78 -14.36 1.23
CA ASP A 86 -1.79 -15.43 1.21
C ASP A 86 -2.45 -15.62 2.59
N SER A 87 -1.66 -15.57 3.67
CA SER A 87 -2.20 -15.65 5.04
C SER A 87 -3.14 -14.49 5.38
N LEU A 88 -2.85 -13.27 4.90
CA LEU A 88 -3.72 -12.11 5.07
C LEU A 88 -4.96 -12.20 4.19
N HIS A 89 -4.83 -12.76 2.99
CA HIS A 89 -5.93 -12.94 2.03
C HIS A 89 -7.08 -13.76 2.61
N GLN A 90 -6.77 -14.77 3.45
CA GLN A 90 -7.79 -15.57 4.15
C GLN A 90 -8.73 -14.73 5.05
N LEU A 91 -8.32 -13.53 5.44
CA LEU A 91 -9.10 -12.63 6.30
C LEU A 91 -9.84 -11.53 5.51
N VAL A 92 -9.67 -11.46 4.18
CA VAL A 92 -10.21 -10.40 3.33
C VAL A 92 -11.69 -10.68 3.03
N THR A 93 -12.58 -9.86 3.59
CA THR A 93 -14.04 -10.01 3.42
C THR A 93 -14.73 -8.77 2.86
N LYS A 94 -14.02 -7.65 2.74
CA LYS A 94 -14.60 -6.35 2.38
C LYS A 94 -13.84 -5.70 1.22
N PRO A 95 -14.50 -4.87 0.38
CA PRO A 95 -13.89 -4.33 -0.83
C PRO A 95 -12.61 -3.53 -0.59
N ARG A 96 -12.55 -2.76 0.50
CA ARG A 96 -11.37 -1.93 0.78
C ARG A 96 -10.12 -2.78 1.11
N GLU A 97 -10.31 -3.96 1.68
CA GLU A 97 -9.27 -4.93 1.99
C GLU A 97 -8.84 -5.69 0.73
N GLN A 98 -9.76 -5.95 -0.19
CA GLN A 98 -9.43 -6.50 -1.52
C GLN A 98 -8.55 -5.53 -2.32
N VAL A 99 -8.77 -4.22 -2.20
CA VAL A 99 -7.88 -3.22 -2.81
C VAL A 99 -6.49 -3.30 -2.19
N ALA A 100 -6.38 -3.40 -0.86
CA ALA A 100 -5.07 -3.50 -0.20
C ALA A 100 -4.30 -4.78 -0.58
N ASP A 101 -5.01 -5.90 -0.70
CA ASP A 101 -4.48 -7.18 -1.16
C ASP A 101 -3.98 -7.10 -2.61
N ALA A 102 -4.81 -6.56 -3.52
CA ALA A 102 -4.44 -6.36 -4.92
C ALA A 102 -3.25 -5.41 -5.10
N GLU A 103 -3.18 -4.33 -4.30
CA GLU A 103 -2.05 -3.42 -4.30
C GLU A 103 -0.75 -4.13 -3.86
N ALA A 104 -0.79 -4.98 -2.83
CA ALA A 104 0.39 -5.75 -2.42
C ALA A 104 0.88 -6.69 -3.53
N LEU A 105 -0.04 -7.41 -4.20
CA LEU A 105 0.31 -8.27 -5.34
C LEU A 105 0.86 -7.47 -6.53
N PHE A 106 0.31 -6.28 -6.79
CA PHE A 106 0.81 -5.38 -7.82
C PHE A 106 2.24 -4.91 -7.54
N ASP A 107 2.55 -4.56 -6.29
CA ASP A 107 3.89 -4.11 -5.90
C ASP A 107 4.93 -5.24 -5.99
N ILE A 108 4.58 -6.46 -5.60
CA ILE A 108 5.42 -7.66 -5.82
C ILE A 108 5.67 -7.85 -7.31
N THR A 109 4.61 -7.81 -8.12
CA THR A 109 4.69 -8.02 -9.57
C THR A 109 5.58 -6.96 -10.23
N ASN A 110 5.40 -5.69 -9.89
CA ASN A 110 6.24 -4.61 -10.41
C ASN A 110 7.70 -4.77 -10.02
N THR A 111 7.99 -5.22 -8.80
CA THR A 111 9.35 -5.50 -8.35
C THR A 111 10.01 -6.56 -9.23
N LEU A 112 9.32 -7.68 -9.45
CA LEU A 112 9.81 -8.77 -10.31
C LEU A 112 9.98 -8.33 -11.77
N VAL A 113 8.98 -7.66 -12.34
CA VAL A 113 9.04 -7.16 -13.73
C VAL A 113 10.17 -6.16 -13.91
N THR A 114 10.38 -5.26 -12.94
CA THR A 114 11.48 -4.29 -12.98
C THR A 114 12.82 -4.99 -12.95
N SER A 115 12.97 -6.02 -12.11
CA SER A 115 14.21 -6.81 -12.06
C SER A 115 14.46 -7.56 -13.37
N VAL A 116 13.46 -8.25 -13.93
CA VAL A 116 13.62 -8.94 -15.23
C VAL A 116 14.02 -7.95 -16.32
N LYS A 117 13.39 -6.77 -16.36
CA LYS A 117 13.76 -5.72 -17.32
C LYS A 117 15.19 -5.22 -17.12
N ALA A 118 15.64 -5.05 -15.87
CA ALA A 118 17.03 -4.69 -15.57
C ALA A 118 17.99 -5.77 -16.07
N TYR A 119 17.71 -7.05 -15.78
CA TYR A 119 18.50 -8.18 -16.31
C TYR A 119 18.52 -8.24 -17.84
N THR A 120 17.43 -7.86 -18.53
CA THR A 120 17.42 -7.81 -20.01
C THR A 120 18.12 -6.58 -20.58
N ASN A 121 18.11 -5.45 -19.86
CA ASN A 121 18.74 -4.21 -20.30
C ASN A 121 20.26 -4.18 -20.02
N GLU A 122 20.70 -4.88 -18.98
CA GLU A 122 22.12 -5.18 -18.70
C GLU A 122 22.53 -6.58 -19.23
N GLY A 123 21.64 -7.23 -19.97
CA GLY A 123 21.77 -8.62 -20.39
C GLY A 123 22.82 -8.85 -21.46
N VAL A 124 23.59 -9.92 -21.27
CA VAL A 124 24.53 -10.59 -22.19
C VAL A 124 24.39 -10.05 -23.61
N THR A 125 25.32 -9.19 -23.99
CA THR A 125 25.38 -8.72 -25.37
C THR A 125 25.71 -9.92 -26.28
N PRO A 126 25.34 -9.88 -27.58
CA PRO A 126 25.83 -10.87 -28.53
C PRO A 126 27.36 -11.05 -28.48
N SER A 127 28.09 -9.99 -28.15
CA SER A 127 29.54 -10.02 -27.88
C SER A 127 29.89 -10.88 -26.66
N ASP A 128 29.19 -10.73 -25.54
CA ASP A 128 29.41 -11.54 -24.33
C ASP A 128 29.15 -13.02 -24.60
N PHE A 129 28.10 -13.32 -25.37
CA PHE A 129 27.80 -14.68 -25.82
C PHE A 129 28.92 -15.27 -26.70
N VAL A 130 29.36 -14.53 -27.72
CA VAL A 130 30.47 -14.95 -28.59
C VAL A 130 31.77 -15.10 -27.79
N THR A 131 32.02 -14.21 -26.83
CA THR A 131 33.20 -14.28 -25.95
C THR A 131 33.18 -15.54 -25.08
N CYS A 132 32.02 -15.91 -24.52
CA CYS A 132 31.87 -17.19 -23.82
C CYS A 132 32.10 -18.39 -24.75
N LEU A 133 31.55 -18.37 -25.97
CA LEU A 133 31.78 -19.44 -26.95
C LEU A 133 33.27 -19.59 -27.31
N LEU A 134 33.96 -18.48 -27.57
CA LEU A 134 35.39 -18.50 -27.90
C LEU A 134 36.24 -18.95 -26.72
N ARG A 135 35.90 -18.52 -25.50
CA ARG A 135 36.61 -18.94 -24.28
C ARG A 135 36.49 -20.44 -24.05
N ASP A 136 35.29 -20.98 -24.18
CA ASP A 136 34.98 -22.34 -23.76
C ASP A 136 35.19 -23.37 -24.89
N PHE A 137 35.15 -22.94 -26.16
CA PHE A 137 35.26 -23.82 -27.34
C PHE A 137 36.27 -23.37 -28.40
N GLY A 138 36.87 -22.18 -28.29
CA GLY A 138 37.76 -21.62 -29.32
C GLY A 138 39.22 -22.07 -29.24
N GLN A 139 39.62 -22.82 -28.21
CA GLN A 139 41.00 -23.33 -28.05
C GLN A 139 41.22 -24.73 -28.66
N GLN A 140 40.47 -25.10 -29.70
CA GLN A 140 40.70 -26.36 -30.45
C GLN A 140 41.61 -26.15 -31.65
#